data_AF-A0A6J4HNZ2-F1
#
_entry.id   AF-A0A6J4HNZ2-F1
#
_cell.length_a   1.000
_cell.length_b   1.000
_cell.length_c   1.000
_cell.angle_alpha   90.00
_cell.angle_beta   90.00
_cell.angle_gamma   90.00
#
_symmetry.space_group_name_H-M   'P 1'
#
loop_
_entity.id
_entity.type
_entity.pdbx_description
1 polymer ?
#
loop_
_entity_poly.entity_id
_entity_poly.type
_entity_poly.pdbx_seq_one_letter_code
_entity_poly.pdbx_strand_id
1 'polypeptide(L)'
;MIALSLAEVARLAGGELTGHGDAQVTGAVTLDSRAVAPGDLFVAVAGERVDGHDFLGAAAAAGAVGALATRPDAALPTVVVDDPVLALGRLAAGVHDRLVAGGLVTLGITGSSGKTSTKDLLGQVLAAA
;
A
#
# COMPACT_ATOMS: atom_id res chain seq x y z
N MET A 1 9.05 -0.80 -0.54
CA MET A 1 8.06 -1.91 -0.51
C MET A 1 8.81 -3.16 -0.94
N ILE A 2 8.54 -4.32 -0.36
CA ILE A 2 9.09 -5.57 -0.92
C ILE A 2 8.30 -5.90 -2.19
N ALA A 3 8.92 -6.57 -3.17
CA ALA A 3 8.18 -7.00 -4.35
C ALA A 3 7.07 -7.99 -3.93
N LEU A 4 5.85 -7.76 -4.40
CA LEU A 4 4.70 -8.63 -4.19
C LEU A 4 3.97 -8.84 -5.52
N SER A 5 3.54 -10.07 -5.77
CA SER A 5 2.56 -10.34 -6.83
C SER A 5 1.18 -9.80 -6.45
N LEU A 6 0.33 -9.46 -7.44
CA LEU A 6 -1.07 -9.09 -7.15
C LEU A 6 -1.85 -10.22 -6.46
N ALA A 7 -1.51 -11.49 -6.73
CA ALA A 7 -2.07 -12.63 -6.00
C ALA A 7 -1.70 -12.60 -4.51
N GLU A 8 -0.45 -12.24 -4.16
CA GLU A 8 -0.06 -12.06 -2.77
C GLU A 8 -0.72 -10.85 -2.12
N VAL A 9 -0.86 -9.74 -2.86
CA VAL A 9 -1.60 -8.57 -2.39
C VAL A 9 -3.02 -8.97 -2.04
N ALA A 10 -3.73 -9.68 -2.93
CA ALA A 10 -5.09 -10.16 -2.67
C ALA A 10 -5.18 -11.03 -1.41
N ARG A 11 -4.26 -11.98 -1.26
CA ARG A 11 -4.19 -12.85 -0.08
C ARG A 11 -3.93 -12.08 1.22
N LEU A 12 -3.02 -11.09 1.20
CA LEU A 12 -2.67 -10.29 2.39
C LEU A 12 -3.76 -9.27 2.75
N ALA A 13 -4.37 -8.65 1.74
CA ALA A 13 -5.46 -7.69 1.91
C ALA A 13 -6.78 -8.37 2.32
N GLY A 14 -6.93 -9.66 2.00
CA GLY A 14 -8.17 -10.40 2.19
C GLY A 14 -9.22 -10.03 1.15
N GLY A 15 -8.79 -9.88 -0.11
CA GLY A 15 -9.64 -9.52 -1.24
C GLY A 15 -9.61 -10.52 -2.38
N GLU A 16 -10.44 -10.27 -3.38
CA GLU A 16 -10.52 -11.06 -4.61
C GLU A 16 -9.89 -10.31 -5.77
N LEU A 17 -8.94 -10.95 -6.47
CA LEU A 17 -8.28 -10.32 -7.61
C LEU A 17 -9.09 -10.51 -8.91
N THR A 18 -9.26 -9.43 -9.66
CA THR A 18 -9.70 -9.49 -11.05
C THR A 18 -8.52 -9.68 -12.00
N GLY A 19 -8.63 -10.64 -12.92
CA GLY A 19 -7.61 -10.91 -13.95
C GLY A 19 -6.46 -11.81 -13.47
N HIS A 20 -5.28 -11.63 -14.08
CA HIS A 20 -4.09 -12.43 -13.78
C HIS A 20 -3.28 -11.83 -12.62
N GLY A 21 -2.77 -12.69 -11.75
CA GLY A 21 -2.09 -12.30 -10.51
C GLY A 21 -0.57 -12.30 -10.54
N ASP A 22 0.03 -12.46 -11.71
CA ASP A 22 1.48 -12.52 -11.92
C ASP A 22 2.15 -11.14 -11.96
N ALA A 23 1.40 -10.08 -12.28
CA ALA A 23 1.86 -8.71 -12.23
C ALA A 23 2.48 -8.38 -10.86
N GLN A 24 3.64 -7.71 -10.89
CA GLN A 24 4.46 -7.44 -9.71
C GLN A 24 4.30 -5.99 -9.27
N VAL A 25 3.88 -5.78 -8.03
CA VAL A 25 4.01 -4.50 -7.33
C VAL A 25 5.44 -4.36 -6.85
N THR A 26 6.22 -3.55 -7.56
CA THR A 26 7.62 -3.24 -7.24
C THR A 26 7.81 -1.84 -6.67
N GLY A 27 6.82 -0.98 -6.86
CA GLY A 27 6.82 0.41 -6.45
C GLY A 27 6.17 0.64 -5.07
N ALA A 28 5.66 1.85 -4.88
CA ALA A 28 4.93 2.25 -3.70
C ALA A 28 3.48 1.74 -3.71
N VAL A 29 2.86 1.75 -2.53
CA VAL A 29 1.40 1.66 -2.39
C VAL A 29 0.90 3.06 -2.08
N THR A 30 0.09 3.64 -2.95
CA THR A 30 -0.33 5.06 -2.84
C THR A 30 -1.83 5.23 -3.04
N LEU A 31 -2.38 6.24 -2.37
CA LEU A 31 -3.77 6.69 -2.49
C LEU A 31 -3.86 8.06 -3.17
N ASP A 32 -2.73 8.67 -3.53
CA ASP A 32 -2.68 9.89 -4.34
C ASP A 32 -2.34 9.53 -5.79
N SER A 33 -3.33 9.66 -6.69
CA SER A 33 -3.19 9.35 -8.12
C SER A 33 -2.15 10.21 -8.82
N ARG A 34 -1.83 11.41 -8.28
CA ARG A 34 -0.80 12.31 -8.83
C ARG A 34 0.62 11.85 -8.50
N ALA A 35 0.77 10.96 -7.52
CA ALA A 35 2.05 10.41 -7.10
C ALA A 35 2.32 9.02 -7.68
N VAL A 36 1.40 8.46 -8.46
CA VAL A 36 1.55 7.14 -9.08
C VAL A 36 2.72 7.14 -10.05
N ALA A 37 3.56 6.12 -9.94
CA ALA A 37 4.64 5.81 -10.86
C ALA A 37 4.53 4.36 -11.37
N PRO A 38 5.27 4.01 -12.44
CA PRO A 38 5.34 2.64 -12.93
C PRO A 38 5.72 1.64 -11.84
N GLY A 39 4.92 0.59 -11.68
CA GLY A 39 5.15 -0.45 -10.67
C GLY A 39 4.38 -0.27 -9.36
N ASP A 40 3.68 0.86 -9.19
CA ASP A 40 2.92 1.16 -7.97
C ASP A 40 1.58 0.39 -7.90
N LEU A 41 1.08 0.22 -6.68
CA LEU A 41 -0.29 -0.20 -6.40
C LEU A 41 -1.12 1.02 -5.99
N PHE A 42 -2.22 1.28 -6.68
CA PHE A 42 -3.12 2.37 -6.33
C PHE A 42 -4.22 1.92 -5.37
N VAL A 43 -4.51 2.69 -4.32
CA VAL A 43 -5.56 2.39 -3.33
C VAL A 43 -6.71 3.37 -3.51
N ALA A 44 -7.83 2.87 -4.03
CA ALA A 44 -9.02 3.65 -4.26
C ALA A 44 -9.89 3.73 -2.99
N VAL A 45 -9.69 4.78 -2.20
CA VAL A 45 -10.50 5.06 -1.00
C VAL A 45 -11.61 6.05 -1.36
N ALA A 46 -12.85 5.73 -0.99
CA ALA A 46 -13.96 6.68 -1.08
C ALA A 46 -13.87 7.70 0.08
N GLY A 47 -13.49 8.93 -0.22
CA GLY A 47 -13.46 10.03 0.74
C GLY A 47 -14.76 10.84 0.75
N GLU A 48 -14.90 11.76 1.71
CA GLU A 48 -16.10 12.61 1.85
C GLU A 48 -16.32 13.57 0.66
N ARG A 49 -15.24 13.98 0.00
CA ARG A 49 -15.26 14.96 -1.10
C ARG A 49 -14.87 14.37 -2.46
N VAL A 50 -14.13 13.27 -2.44
CA VAL A 50 -13.43 12.73 -3.60
C VAL A 50 -13.47 11.21 -3.48
N ASP A 51 -13.98 10.52 -4.50
CA ASP A 51 -13.90 9.06 -4.59
C ASP A 51 -12.63 8.66 -5.34
N GLY A 52 -11.73 7.92 -4.67
CA GLY A 52 -10.50 7.41 -5.26
C GLY A 52 -10.74 6.55 -6.50
N HIS A 53 -11.90 5.91 -6.63
CA HIS A 53 -12.24 5.08 -7.79
C HIS A 53 -12.30 5.88 -9.09
N ASP A 54 -12.64 7.16 -9.03
CA ASP A 54 -12.69 8.03 -10.21
C ASP A 54 -11.30 8.24 -10.84
N PHE A 55 -10.22 7.91 -10.11
CA PHE A 55 -8.84 8.06 -10.57
C PHE A 55 -8.19 6.75 -11.02
N LEU A 56 -8.93 5.63 -11.09
CA LEU A 56 -8.38 4.35 -11.52
C LEU A 56 -7.80 4.41 -12.94
N GLY A 57 -8.49 5.07 -13.86
CA GLY A 57 -7.99 5.30 -15.22
C GLY A 57 -6.72 6.16 -15.26
N ALA A 58 -6.63 7.19 -14.41
CA ALA A 58 -5.44 8.03 -14.32
C ALA A 58 -4.24 7.28 -13.71
N ALA A 59 -4.49 6.45 -12.69
CA ALA A 59 -3.48 5.60 -12.07
C ALA A 59 -2.95 4.55 -13.07
N ALA A 60 -3.82 3.90 -13.84
CA ALA A 60 -3.41 3.00 -14.91
C ALA A 60 -2.53 3.71 -15.94
N ALA A 61 -2.95 4.91 -16.41
CA ALA A 61 -2.18 5.70 -17.37
C ALA A 61 -0.80 6.14 -16.83
N ALA A 62 -0.68 6.33 -15.52
CA ALA A 62 0.59 6.65 -14.84
C ALA A 62 1.47 5.42 -14.57
N GLY A 63 0.98 4.20 -14.84
CA GLY A 63 1.75 2.96 -14.74
C GLY A 63 1.51 2.14 -13.47
N ALA A 64 0.41 2.39 -12.74
CA ALA A 64 0.00 1.47 -11.67
C ALA A 64 -0.22 0.06 -12.25
N VAL A 65 0.31 -0.94 -11.57
CA VAL A 65 0.22 -2.35 -12.01
C VAL A 65 -1.06 -3.04 -11.53
N GLY A 66 -1.73 -2.45 -10.55
CA GLY A 66 -3.02 -2.88 -10.06
C GLY A 66 -3.64 -1.87 -9.10
N ALA A 67 -4.85 -2.17 -8.67
CA ALA A 67 -5.60 -1.39 -7.69
C ALA A 67 -6.04 -2.21 -6.49
N LEU A 68 -6.23 -1.54 -5.35
CA LEU A 68 -6.98 -2.02 -4.19
C LEU A 68 -8.24 -1.16 -4.05
N ALA A 69 -9.42 -1.74 -4.25
CA ALA A 69 -10.66 -0.98 -4.43
C ALA A 69 -11.89 -1.77 -3.94
N THR A 70 -13.06 -1.14 -3.87
CA THR A 70 -14.31 -1.81 -3.47
C THR A 70 -15.09 -2.45 -4.60
N ARG A 71 -14.68 -2.18 -5.84
CA ARG A 71 -15.33 -2.69 -7.05
C ARG A 71 -14.29 -2.95 -8.14
N PRO A 72 -14.57 -3.90 -9.05
CA PRO A 72 -13.70 -4.13 -10.20
C PRO A 72 -13.67 -2.90 -11.11
N ASP A 73 -12.58 -2.75 -11.86
CA ASP A 73 -12.42 -1.72 -12.88
C ASP A 73 -11.77 -2.33 -14.12
N ALA A 74 -12.06 -1.76 -15.29
CA ALA A 74 -11.56 -2.27 -16.56
C ALA A 74 -10.18 -1.71 -16.94
N ALA A 75 -9.74 -0.61 -16.32
CA ALA A 75 -8.48 0.06 -16.66
C ALA A 75 -7.25 -0.67 -16.12
N LEU A 76 -7.37 -1.43 -15.03
CA LEU A 76 -6.28 -2.21 -14.43
C LEU A 76 -6.80 -3.38 -13.59
N PRO A 77 -5.98 -4.43 -13.37
CA PRO A 77 -6.30 -5.50 -12.43
C PRO A 77 -6.58 -4.96 -11.03
N THR A 78 -7.62 -5.46 -10.38
CA THR A 78 -8.11 -4.90 -9.11
C THR A 78 -8.27 -5.99 -8.07
N VAL A 79 -7.67 -5.78 -6.91
CA VAL A 79 -7.98 -6.50 -5.68
C VAL A 79 -9.20 -5.86 -5.06
N VAL A 80 -10.34 -6.54 -5.19
CA VAL A 80 -11.64 -6.11 -4.68
C VAL A 80 -11.75 -6.48 -3.20
N VAL A 81 -12.04 -5.51 -2.35
CA VAL A 81 -12.16 -5.63 -0.89
C VAL A 81 -13.34 -4.82 -0.37
N ASP A 82 -13.92 -5.22 0.77
CA ASP A 82 -15.04 -4.47 1.35
C ASP A 82 -14.64 -3.06 1.83
N ASP A 83 -13.45 -2.93 2.40
CA ASP A 83 -12.91 -1.68 2.93
C ASP A 83 -11.42 -1.54 2.55
N PRO A 84 -11.07 -0.62 1.63
CA PRO A 84 -9.70 -0.42 1.17
C PRO A 84 -8.74 0.06 2.26
N VAL A 85 -9.22 0.77 3.29
CA VAL A 85 -8.39 1.26 4.40
C VAL A 85 -8.02 0.12 5.32
N LEU A 86 -8.99 -0.71 5.70
CA LEU A 86 -8.71 -1.91 6.50
C LEU A 86 -7.84 -2.92 5.73
N ALA A 87 -8.11 -3.11 4.44
CA ALA A 87 -7.32 -3.96 3.57
C ALA A 87 -5.87 -3.47 3.43
N LEU A 88 -5.65 -2.16 3.30
CA LEU A 88 -4.32 -1.56 3.30
C LEU A 88 -3.58 -1.82 4.62
N GLY A 89 -4.29 -1.72 5.75
CA GLY A 89 -3.74 -2.08 7.06
C GLY A 89 -3.30 -3.55 7.16
N ARG A 90 -4.11 -4.48 6.65
CA ARG A 90 -3.77 -5.92 6.60
C ARG A 90 -2.58 -6.20 5.69
N LEU A 91 -2.54 -5.56 4.52
CA LEU A 91 -1.40 -5.64 3.60
C LEU A 91 -0.12 -5.15 4.28
N ALA A 92 -0.16 -4.00 4.95
CA ALA A 92 0.97 -3.45 5.68
C ALA A 92 1.43 -4.38 6.80
N ALA A 93 0.51 -4.97 7.57
CA ALA A 93 0.82 -5.96 8.61
C ALA A 93 1.51 -7.19 8.03
N GLY A 94 1.00 -7.75 6.93
CA GLY A 94 1.61 -8.91 6.28
C GLY A 94 3.01 -8.65 5.71
N VAL A 95 3.25 -7.43 5.18
CA VAL A 95 4.59 -7.00 4.75
C VAL A 95 5.51 -6.83 5.97
N HIS A 96 5.00 -6.20 7.03
CA HIS A 96 5.74 -5.99 8.27
C HIS A 96 6.18 -7.31 8.91
N ASP A 97 5.29 -8.29 9.03
CA ASP A 97 5.60 -9.62 9.57
C ASP A 97 6.73 -10.32 8.79
N ARG A 98 6.71 -10.22 7.45
CA ARG A 98 7.79 -10.78 6.60
C ARG A 98 9.13 -10.10 6.88
N LEU A 99 9.13 -8.77 7.03
CA LEU A 99 10.35 -8.03 7.33
C LEU A 99 10.89 -8.33 8.72
N VAL A 100 10.01 -8.45 9.72
CA VAL A 100 10.38 -8.85 11.09
C VAL A 100 10.97 -10.25 11.11
N ALA A 101 10.40 -11.20 10.38
CA ALA A 101 10.97 -12.54 10.21
C ALA A 101 12.37 -12.49 9.54
N GLY A 102 12.64 -11.48 8.71
CA GLY A 102 13.94 -11.19 8.13
C GLY A 102 14.91 -10.42 9.03
N GLY A 103 14.55 -10.15 10.29
CA GLY A 103 15.40 -9.47 11.26
C GLY A 103 15.13 -7.97 11.42
N LEU A 104 14.06 -7.41 10.84
CA LEU A 104 13.69 -6.01 11.07
C LEU A 104 13.32 -5.79 12.54
N VAL A 105 14.03 -4.87 13.20
CA VAL A 105 13.67 -4.36 14.53
C VAL A 105 12.70 -3.18 14.37
N THR A 106 11.54 -3.26 15.03
CA THR A 106 10.51 -2.22 14.96
C THR A 106 10.40 -1.46 16.27
N LEU A 107 10.42 -0.12 16.21
CA LEU A 107 10.32 0.76 17.37
C LEU A 107 9.11 1.70 17.20
N GLY A 108 8.16 1.63 18.13
CA GLY A 108 6.98 2.50 18.16
C GLY A 108 7.14 3.64 19.15
N ILE A 109 6.89 4.88 18.71
CA ILE A 109 6.97 6.08 19.57
C ILE A 109 5.58 6.72 19.67
N THR A 110 5.12 6.91 20.91
CA THR A 110 3.85 7.59 21.22
C THR A 110 4.03 8.59 22.37
N GLY A 111 3.03 9.43 22.62
CA GLY A 111 3.05 10.46 23.66
C GLY A 111 2.35 11.75 23.24
N SER A 112 1.99 12.61 24.20
CA SER A 112 1.28 13.87 23.92
C SER A 112 2.16 14.88 23.16
N SER A 113 3.45 14.97 23.50
CA SER A 113 4.45 15.83 22.86
C SER A 113 5.75 15.06 22.60
N GLY A 114 6.64 15.59 21.76
CA GLY A 114 7.98 15.04 21.55
C GLY A 114 8.11 13.87 20.55
N LYS A 115 7.02 13.24 20.11
CA LYS A 115 7.04 12.06 19.20
C LYS A 115 7.95 12.23 17.98
N THR A 116 7.79 13.32 17.23
CA THR A 116 8.57 13.60 16.01
C THR A 116 10.05 13.81 16.33
N SER A 117 10.36 14.67 17.31
CA SER A 117 11.74 14.92 17.73
C SER A 117 12.43 13.65 18.21
N THR A 118 11.75 12.83 19.03
CA THR A 118 12.29 11.55 19.50
C THR A 118 12.53 10.57 18.34
N LYS A 119 11.60 10.46 17.38
CA LYS A 119 11.78 9.62 16.18
C LYS A 119 13.00 10.06 15.36
N ASP A 120 13.19 11.36 15.19
CA ASP A 120 14.28 11.89 14.37
C ASP A 120 15.64 11.72 15.05
N LEU A 121 15.74 12.00 16.36
CA LEU A 121 16.96 11.77 17.13
C LEU A 121 17.34 10.29 17.17
N LEU A 122 16.36 9.40 17.38
CA LEU A 122 16.58 7.96 17.34
C LEU A 122 17.09 7.51 15.97
N GLY A 123 16.54 8.06 14.88
CA GLY A 123 17.00 7.79 13.53
C GLY A 123 18.48 8.16 13.32
N GLN A 124 18.93 9.28 13.87
CA GLN A 124 20.34 9.70 13.79
C GLN A 124 21.27 8.75 14.55
N VAL A 125 20.87 8.33 15.76
CA VAL A 125 21.68 7.41 16.59
C VAL A 125 21.81 6.04 15.93
N LEU A 126 20.70 5.47 15.45
CA LEU A 126 20.69 4.14 14.83
C LEU A 126 21.38 4.10 13.47
N ALA A 127 21.41 5.21 12.72
CA ALA A 127 22.11 5.28 11.43
C ALA A 127 23.64 5.36 11.56
N ALA A 128 24.15 5.76 12.73
CA ALA A 128 25.58 5.88 13.01
C ALA A 128 26.19 4.62 13.65
N ALA A 129 25.36 3.62 14.00
CA ALA A 129 25.75 2.35 14.61
C ALA A 129 25.97 1.26 13.55
#